data_AF-A0A7X3G5U1-F1
#
_entry.id   AF-A0A7X3G5U1-F1
#
_cell.length_a   1.000
_cell.length_b   1.000
_cell.length_c   1.000
_cell.angle_alpha   90.00
_cell.angle_beta   90.00
_cell.angle_gamma   90.00
#
_symmetry.space_group_name_H-M   'P 1'
#
loop_
_entity.id
_entity.type
_entity.pdbx_description
1 polymer ?
#
loop_
_entity_poly.entity_id
_entity_poly.type
_entity_poly.pdbx_seq_one_letter_code
_entity_poly.pdbx_strand_id
1 'polypeptide(L)'
;MNKRERFAIFLSRLNDAPPGQNREDSFTLMSRIMDEVEDELSGVDRSNFGERMRVWGWEFGWKNLGNDPCFWDDSMSATHRTHIYHNGRILITAIRNNHVVVLDKPGAN
;
A
#
# COMPACT_ATOMS: atom_id res chain seq x y z
N MET A 1 15.58 4.93 -10.94
CA MET A 1 15.29 3.77 -10.06
C MET A 1 14.07 3.04 -10.60
N ASN A 2 14.06 1.70 -10.60
CA ASN A 2 12.93 0.94 -11.14
C ASN A 2 11.78 0.77 -10.13
N LYS A 3 10.59 0.33 -10.59
CA LYS A 3 9.40 0.15 -9.74
C LYS A 3 9.64 -0.81 -8.56
N ARG A 4 10.39 -1.90 -8.77
CA ARG A 4 10.67 -2.89 -7.72
C ARG A 4 11.52 -2.29 -6.58
N GLU A 5 12.55 -1.53 -6.93
CA GLU A 5 13.42 -0.86 -5.96
C GLU A 5 12.63 0.19 -5.15
N ARG A 6 11.82 1.01 -5.83
CA ARG A 6 10.96 1.99 -5.16
C ARG A 6 9.91 1.33 -4.26
N PHE A 7 9.34 0.20 -4.68
CA PHE A 7 8.39 -0.55 -3.86
C PHE A 7 9.04 -1.06 -2.57
N ALA A 8 10.28 -1.58 -2.64
CA ALA A 8 11.01 -2.00 -1.45
C ALA A 8 11.25 -0.82 -0.48
N ILE A 9 11.56 0.36 -1.01
CA ILE A 9 11.71 1.59 -0.20
C ILE A 9 10.38 2.02 0.43
N PHE A 10 9.28 1.95 -0.33
CA PHE A 10 7.94 2.20 0.20
C PHE A 10 7.62 1.27 1.37
N LEU A 11 7.87 -0.04 1.24
CA LEU A 11 7.64 -1.00 2.31
C LEU A 11 8.47 -0.67 3.56
N SER A 12 9.74 -0.32 3.38
CA SER A 12 10.62 0.09 4.49
C SER A 12 10.08 1.34 5.18
N ARG A 13 9.78 2.41 4.43
CA ARG A 13 9.27 3.67 5.00
C ARG A 13 7.92 3.49 5.68
N LEU A 14 7.04 2.67 5.10
CA LEU A 14 5.75 2.34 5.69
C LEU A 14 5.93 1.58 7.01
N ASN A 15 6.85 0.61 7.05
CA ASN A 15 7.15 -0.13 8.27
C ASN A 15 7.63 0.80 9.40
N ASP A 16 8.52 1.73 9.08
CA ASP A 16 9.16 2.64 10.06
C ASP A 16 8.26 3.79 10.52
N ALA A 17 7.22 4.14 9.75
CA ALA A 17 6.28 5.19 10.12
C ALA A 17 5.47 4.86 11.40
N PRO A 18 4.87 5.84 12.08
CA PRO A 18 3.90 5.56 13.14
C PRO A 18 2.70 4.71 12.63
N PRO A 19 2.09 3.86 13.47
CA PRO A 19 0.89 3.11 13.09
C PRO A 19 -0.31 4.06 12.88
N GLY A 20 -1.14 3.76 11.88
CA GLY A 20 -2.43 4.44 11.71
C GLY A 20 -3.38 4.07 12.84
N GLN A 21 -4.24 5.01 13.24
CA GLN A 21 -5.21 4.77 14.33
C GLN A 21 -6.42 3.98 13.87
N ASN A 22 -6.73 4.07 12.58
CA ASN A 22 -7.86 3.44 11.96
C ASN A 22 -7.57 3.19 10.48
N ARG A 23 -8.54 2.60 9.78
CA ARG A 23 -8.46 2.33 8.34
C ARG A 23 -8.15 3.59 7.52
N GLU A 24 -8.83 4.69 7.80
CA GLU A 24 -8.69 5.98 7.09
C GLU A 24 -7.30 6.60 7.26
N ASP A 25 -6.78 6.56 8.47
CA ASP A 25 -5.41 7.01 8.75
C ASP A 25 -4.37 6.16 8.04
N SER A 26 -4.56 4.83 8.04
CA SER A 26 -3.66 3.89 7.36
C SER A 26 -3.67 4.06 5.85
N PHE A 27 -4.84 4.35 5.27
CA PHE A 27 -4.97 4.72 3.87
C PHE A 27 -4.19 5.98 3.51
N THR A 28 -4.37 7.02 4.32
CA THR A 28 -3.71 8.31 4.15
C THR A 28 -2.20 8.15 4.28
N LEU A 29 -1.74 7.39 5.28
CA LEU A 29 -0.34 7.09 5.50
C LEU A 29 0.29 6.37 4.30
N MET A 30 -0.34 5.29 3.83
CA MET A 30 0.16 4.54 2.67
C MET A 30 0.23 5.40 1.42
N SER A 31 -0.84 6.15 1.12
CA SER A 31 -0.90 7.03 -0.04
C SER A 31 0.17 8.10 0.01
N ARG A 32 0.35 8.75 1.17
CA ARG A 32 1.37 9.77 1.37
C ARG A 32 2.77 9.23 1.14
N ILE A 33 3.13 8.11 1.80
CA ILE A 33 4.48 7.53 1.68
C ILE A 33 4.76 7.08 0.24
N MET A 34 3.77 6.52 -0.45
CA MET A 34 3.92 6.14 -1.85
C MET A 34 4.16 7.34 -2.76
N ASP A 35 3.38 8.42 -2.57
CA ASP A 35 3.57 9.65 -3.34
C ASP A 35 4.93 10.30 -3.06
N GLU A 36 5.38 10.33 -1.80
CA GLU A 36 6.73 10.81 -1.42
C GLU A 36 7.84 10.00 -2.11
N VAL A 37 7.75 8.67 -2.08
CA VAL A 37 8.72 7.77 -2.74
C VAL A 37 8.73 7.99 -4.25
N GLU A 38 7.55 8.11 -4.87
CA GLU A 38 7.45 8.33 -6.31
C GLU A 38 7.94 9.73 -6.70
N ASP A 39 7.62 10.79 -5.95
CA ASP A 39 8.09 12.14 -6.23
C ASP A 39 9.61 12.26 -6.11
N GLU A 40 10.21 11.59 -5.14
CA GLU A 40 11.65 11.63 -4.88
C GLU A 40 12.45 10.75 -5.87
N LEU A 41 11.96 9.55 -6.18
CA LEU A 41 12.81 8.49 -6.78
C LEU A 41 12.37 8.04 -8.17
N SER A 42 11.17 8.39 -8.62
CA SER A 42 10.67 7.92 -9.92
C SER A 42 11.30 8.68 -11.08
N GLY A 43 11.54 9.98 -10.91
CA GLY A 43 11.93 10.89 -12.00
C GLY A 43 10.86 11.08 -13.06
N VAL A 44 9.61 10.63 -12.82
CA VAL A 44 8.49 10.78 -13.75
C VAL A 44 7.49 11.82 -13.26
N ASP A 45 6.84 12.48 -14.21
CA ASP A 45 5.81 13.47 -13.91
C ASP A 45 4.67 12.89 -13.07
N ARG A 46 4.09 13.70 -12.17
CA ARG A 46 2.96 13.30 -11.31
C ARG A 46 1.72 12.83 -12.08
N SER A 47 1.52 13.31 -13.30
CA SER A 47 0.43 12.89 -14.20
C SER A 47 0.71 11.57 -14.93
N ASN A 48 1.93 11.01 -14.84
CA ASN A 48 2.27 9.75 -15.51
C ASN A 48 1.81 8.53 -14.69
N PHE A 49 0.51 8.26 -14.75
CA PHE A 49 -0.12 7.16 -14.03
C PHE A 49 0.33 5.76 -14.51
N GLY A 50 0.91 5.63 -15.70
CA GLY A 50 1.42 4.34 -16.20
C GLY A 50 2.76 3.94 -15.59
N GLU A 51 3.63 4.91 -15.31
CA GLU A 51 4.97 4.68 -14.76
C GLU A 51 5.04 4.83 -13.23
N ARG A 52 4.09 5.53 -12.62
CA ARG A 52 4.01 5.67 -11.16
C ARG A 52 3.30 4.48 -10.50
N MET A 53 3.72 4.16 -9.28
CA MET A 53 3.08 3.14 -8.44
C MET A 53 1.86 3.70 -7.68
N ARG A 54 0.91 4.38 -8.34
CA ARG A 54 -0.32 4.82 -7.63
C ARG A 54 -1.27 3.64 -7.47
N VAL A 55 -1.16 2.99 -6.33
CA VAL A 55 -1.74 1.67 -6.04
C VAL A 55 -3.05 1.79 -5.24
N TRP A 56 -3.33 2.90 -4.56
CA TRP A 56 -4.51 3.00 -3.69
C TRP A 56 -5.31 4.28 -3.94
N GLY A 57 -6.57 4.11 -4.34
CA GLY A 57 -7.61 5.13 -4.27
C GLY A 57 -8.66 4.69 -3.26
N TRP A 58 -9.31 5.65 -2.58
CA TRP A 58 -10.22 5.36 -1.46
C TRP A 58 -11.37 4.41 -1.82
N GLU A 59 -11.95 4.56 -3.00
CA GLU A 59 -13.15 3.82 -3.41
C GLU A 59 -12.91 2.82 -4.55
N PHE A 60 -11.81 2.99 -5.30
CA PHE A 60 -11.58 2.20 -6.50
C PHE A 60 -10.71 0.96 -6.22
N GLY A 61 -11.31 -0.21 -6.41
CA GLY A 61 -10.63 -1.52 -6.34
C GLY A 61 -10.61 -2.17 -4.97
N TRP A 62 -11.00 -1.45 -3.90
CA TRP A 62 -11.14 -2.05 -2.57
C TRP A 62 -12.35 -2.96 -2.50
N LYS A 63 -12.14 -4.12 -1.88
CA LYS A 63 -13.12 -5.17 -1.67
C LYS A 63 -13.39 -5.27 -0.18
N ASN A 64 -14.62 -5.69 0.14
CA ASN A 64 -15.05 -5.91 1.52
C ASN A 64 -14.90 -4.68 2.42
N LEU A 65 -15.26 -3.49 1.93
CA LEU A 65 -15.15 -2.23 2.68
C LEU A 65 -15.87 -2.23 4.05
N GLY A 66 -16.95 -3.02 4.18
CA GLY A 66 -17.68 -3.20 5.43
C GLY A 66 -17.13 -4.30 6.37
N ASN A 67 -16.12 -5.05 5.95
CA ASN A 67 -15.55 -6.15 6.75
C ASN A 67 -14.23 -5.71 7.40
N ASP A 68 -13.72 -6.57 8.28
CA ASP A 68 -12.41 -6.43 8.90
C ASP A 68 -11.56 -7.70 8.66
N PRO A 69 -10.54 -7.67 7.79
CA PRO A 69 -10.05 -6.52 7.04
C PRO A 69 -10.84 -6.24 5.75
N CYS A 70 -10.73 -5.01 5.23
CA CYS A 70 -10.94 -4.76 3.81
C CYS A 70 -9.64 -5.06 3.04
N PHE A 71 -9.72 -5.31 1.74
CA PHE A 71 -8.51 -5.60 0.97
C PHE A 71 -8.55 -5.07 -0.46
N TRP A 72 -7.37 -4.92 -1.04
CA TRP A 72 -7.15 -4.48 -2.40
C TRP A 72 -6.13 -5.39 -3.07
N ASP A 73 -6.46 -5.86 -4.27
CA ASP A 73 -5.55 -6.59 -5.14
C ASP A 73 -5.01 -5.64 -6.20
N ASP A 74 -3.70 -5.72 -6.52
CA ASP A 74 -3.17 -4.95 -7.65
C ASP A 74 -3.97 -5.17 -8.92
N SER A 75 -4.64 -4.10 -9.39
CA SER A 75 -5.58 -4.13 -10.50
C SER A 75 -4.92 -4.44 -11.84
N MET A 76 -3.60 -4.23 -11.96
CA MET A 76 -2.87 -4.52 -13.20
C MET A 76 -2.15 -5.88 -13.19
N SER A 77 -1.60 -6.30 -12.04
CA SER A 77 -0.72 -7.48 -12.00
C SER A 77 -1.12 -8.55 -10.98
N ALA A 78 -2.04 -8.22 -10.07
CA ALA A 78 -2.43 -9.01 -8.91
C ALA A 78 -1.21 -9.65 -8.23
N THR A 79 -0.12 -8.90 -8.10
CA THR A 79 1.12 -9.40 -7.49
C THR A 79 1.03 -9.38 -5.97
N HIS A 80 0.37 -8.37 -5.43
CA HIS A 80 0.20 -8.17 -4.00
C HIS A 80 -1.26 -7.95 -3.64
N ARG A 81 -1.63 -8.43 -2.45
CA ARG A 81 -2.87 -8.07 -1.76
C ARG A 81 -2.53 -7.24 -0.54
N THR A 82 -3.12 -6.07 -0.44
CA THR A 82 -3.03 -5.21 0.74
C THR A 82 -4.32 -5.33 1.54
N HIS A 83 -4.22 -5.64 2.81
CA HIS A 83 -5.32 -5.66 3.76
C HIS A 83 -5.18 -4.48 4.71
N ILE A 84 -6.31 -3.83 5.04
CA ILE A 84 -6.36 -2.79 6.07
C ILE A 84 -7.46 -3.14 7.07
N TYR A 85 -7.04 -3.28 8.32
CA TYR A 85 -7.91 -3.62 9.43
C TYR A 85 -8.54 -2.35 10.05
N HIS A 86 -9.62 -2.50 10.81
CA HIS A 86 -10.29 -1.37 11.48
C HIS A 86 -9.35 -0.61 12.41
N ASN A 87 -8.44 -1.31 13.08
CA ASN A 87 -7.46 -0.70 13.98
C ASN A 87 -6.26 -0.06 13.26
N GLY A 88 -6.28 -0.01 11.93
CA GLY A 88 -5.20 0.56 11.12
C GLY A 88 -4.04 -0.39 10.84
N ARG A 89 -4.09 -1.68 11.24
CA ARG A 89 -3.08 -2.66 10.81
C ARG A 89 -3.07 -2.76 9.29
N ILE A 90 -1.88 -2.82 8.71
CA ILE A 90 -1.67 -3.00 7.27
C ILE A 90 -0.93 -4.32 7.05
N LEU A 91 -1.52 -5.22 6.26
CA LEU A 91 -0.90 -6.50 5.90
C LEU A 91 -0.80 -6.62 4.39
N ILE A 92 0.42 -6.69 3.86
CA ILE A 92 0.69 -6.89 2.43
C ILE A 92 1.21 -8.30 2.22
N THR A 93 0.56 -9.04 1.30
CA THR A 93 0.92 -10.42 0.96
C THR A 93 1.19 -10.56 -0.53
N ALA A 94 2.15 -11.40 -0.92
CA ALA A 94 2.45 -11.72 -2.30
C ALA A 94 1.52 -12.84 -2.80
N ILE A 95 0.56 -12.52 -3.68
CA ILE A 95 -0.49 -13.44 -4.13
C ILE A 95 0.10 -14.66 -4.84
N ARG A 96 1.00 -14.43 -5.80
CA ARG A 96 1.63 -15.50 -6.59
C ARG A 96 2.57 -16.39 -5.79
N ASN A 97 2.96 -15.96 -4.59
CA ASN A 97 3.80 -16.73 -3.69
C ASN A 97 2.97 -17.28 -2.52
N ASN A 98 1.77 -17.80 -2.80
CA ASN A 98 0.86 -18.38 -1.82
C ASN A 98 0.56 -17.45 -0.62
N HIS A 99 0.34 -16.16 -0.89
CA HIS A 99 0.10 -15.14 0.12
C HIS A 99 1.20 -15.00 1.19
N VAL A 100 2.47 -15.26 0.84
CA VAL A 100 3.61 -14.95 1.73
C VAL A 100 3.55 -13.49 2.18
N VAL A 101 3.72 -13.27 3.49
CA VAL A 101 3.73 -11.94 4.09
C VAL A 101 4.95 -11.16 3.61
N VAL A 102 4.68 -9.99 3.03
CA VAL A 102 5.68 -9.04 2.56
C VAL A 102 5.86 -7.90 3.58
N LEU A 103 4.76 -7.51 4.22
CA LEU A 103 4.75 -6.54 5.31
C LEU A 103 3.60 -6.85 6.26
N ASP A 104 3.86 -6.80 7.56
CA ASP A 104 2.84 -6.83 8.60
C ASP A 104 3.11 -5.68 9.57
N LYS A 105 2.42 -4.56 9.33
CA LYS A 105 2.54 -3.35 10.13
C LYS A 105 1.39 -3.31 11.14
N PRO A 106 1.66 -3.24 12.45
CA PRO A 106 0.62 -3.14 13.47
C PRO A 106 -0.21 -1.85 13.32
N GLY A 107 -1.46 -1.91 13.76
CA GLY A 107 -2.32 -0.75 13.92
C GLY A 107 -2.18 -0.12 15.31
N ALA A 108 -3.05 0.84 15.62
CA ALA A 108 -3.25 1.26 17.00
C ALA A 108 -3.91 0.13 17.81
N ASN A 109 -3.50 0.01 19.07
CA ASN A 109 -4.15 -0.85 20.06
C ASN A 109 -5.31 -0.12 20.70
#